data_AF-A0A358IFN2-F1
#
_entry.id   AF-A0A358IFN2-F1
#
_cell.length_a   1.000
_cell.length_b   1.000
_cell.length_c   1.000
_cell.angle_alpha   90.00
_cell.angle_beta   90.00
_cell.angle_gamma   90.00
#
_symmetry.space_group_name_H-M   'P 1'
#
loop_
_entity.id
_entity.type
_entity.pdbx_description
1 polymer ?
#
loop_
_entity_poly.entity_id
_entity_poly.type
_entity_poly.pdbx_seq_one_letter_code
_entity_poly.pdbx_strand_id
1 'polypeptide(L)'
;MAGVFILSADREVLVRSASDTAGFYSIDAPEAGQYYIHVQRIGYFENETPLFQAEAGRTYSVDIEMRPEPIRIDPLSVTVRNEELERYLTLEFGQNPNALFGYRAHQGAILQEAKLGARDNTDVLRRLNVMVSHGRQICINALPGFTMPSLRTETGSLLMGESAEELGRLASEVQEIGDDGGCGTLFLDGNLIPNGQLEQLEMESIAVVVTLPNSVRLYTRSFDWTMRPGGGDL
;
A
#
# COMPACT_ATOMS: atom_id res chain seq x y z
N MET A 1 11.52 18.05 29.32
CA MET A 1 12.94 18.37 29.55
C MET A 1 13.55 18.80 28.23
N ALA A 2 14.26 19.93 28.19
CA ALA A 2 15.00 20.42 27.04
C ALA A 2 16.50 20.47 27.38
N GLY A 3 17.37 20.24 26.40
CA GLY A 3 18.81 20.45 26.56
C GLY A 3 19.13 21.93 26.37
N VAL A 4 19.97 22.49 27.24
CA VAL A 4 20.40 23.89 27.21
C VAL A 4 21.92 23.94 27.17
N PHE A 5 22.48 24.72 26.24
CA PHE A 5 23.91 24.76 25.97
C PHE A 5 24.41 26.20 25.91
N ILE A 6 25.57 26.44 26.50
CA ILE A 6 26.34 27.66 26.24
C ILE A 6 27.33 27.36 25.13
N LEU A 7 27.28 28.17 24.07
CA LEU A 7 28.23 28.12 22.96
C LEU A 7 29.16 29.34 23.00
N SER A 8 30.43 29.16 22.64
CA SER A 8 31.37 30.24 22.40
C SER A 8 30.97 31.07 21.16
N ALA A 9 31.63 32.22 20.95
CA ALA A 9 31.46 33.01 19.73
C ALA A 9 31.76 32.22 18.45
N ASP A 10 32.64 31.22 18.53
CA ASP A 10 33.00 30.29 17.44
C ASP A 10 32.06 29.08 17.33
N ARG A 11 30.94 29.08 18.07
CA ARG A 11 29.92 28.02 18.13
C ARG A 11 30.40 26.70 18.75
N GLU A 12 31.47 26.72 19.54
CA GLU A 12 31.91 25.55 20.29
C GLU A 12 31.08 25.39 21.58
N VAL A 13 30.67 24.16 21.89
CA VAL A 13 29.90 23.89 23.12
C VAL A 13 30.83 23.96 24.33
N LEU A 14 30.59 24.92 25.22
CA LEU A 14 31.37 25.11 26.44
C LEU A 14 30.72 24.42 27.65
N VAL A 15 29.39 24.52 27.76
CA VAL A 15 28.64 23.99 28.90
C VAL A 15 27.36 23.32 28.41
N ARG A 16 26.99 22.21 29.06
CA ARG A 16 25.76 21.45 28.81
C ARG A 16 24.94 21.39 30.09
N SER A 17 23.67 21.71 30.00
CA SER A 17 22.68 21.61 31.08
C SER A 17 21.34 21.12 30.51
N ALA A 18 20.34 20.97 31.38
CA ALA A 18 18.99 20.62 31.00
C ALA A 18 17.99 21.45 31.81
N SER A 19 16.83 21.73 31.21
CA SER A 19 15.71 22.29 31.95
C SER A 19 15.04 21.25 32.85
N ASP A 20 14.26 21.70 33.82
CA ASP A 20 13.43 20.83 34.64
C ASP A 20 12.11 20.45 33.93
N THR A 21 11.16 19.89 34.68
CA THR A 21 9.84 19.51 34.14
C THR A 21 8.91 20.70 33.93
N ALA A 22 9.13 21.81 34.64
CA ALA A 22 8.40 23.07 34.49
C ALA A 22 8.99 23.98 33.40
N GLY A 23 10.18 23.65 32.89
CA GLY A 23 10.88 24.37 31.82
C GLY A 23 11.96 25.33 32.30
N PHE A 24 12.20 25.43 33.62
CA PHE A 24 13.25 26.29 34.17
C PHE A 24 14.62 25.64 34.02
N TYR A 25 15.65 26.46 33.87
CA TYR A 25 17.04 26.00 33.80
C TYR A 25 17.97 27.01 34.50
N SER A 26 19.12 26.51 34.94
CA SER A 26 20.24 27.33 35.39
C SER A 26 21.51 26.79 34.75
N ILE A 27 22.33 27.68 34.22
CA ILE A 27 23.58 27.34 33.55
C ILE A 27 24.60 28.45 33.80
N ASP A 28 25.78 28.06 34.28
CA ASP A 28 26.85 29.00 34.60
C ASP A 28 27.81 29.10 33.41
N ALA A 29 28.09 30.34 32.99
CA ALA A 29 29.15 30.60 32.02
C ALA A 29 30.52 30.34 32.67
N PRO A 30 31.48 29.70 31.97
CA PRO A 30 32.79 29.39 32.56
C PRO A 30 33.58 30.65 32.93
N GLU A 31 33.51 31.67 32.09
CA GLU A 31 34.21 32.95 32.25
C GLU A 31 33.31 34.10 31.76
N ALA A 32 33.74 35.35 31.97
CA ALA A 32 33.09 36.49 31.35
C ALA A 32 33.44 36.53 29.85
N GLY A 33 32.46 36.74 28.98
CA GLY A 33 32.67 36.59 27.55
C GLY A 33 31.39 36.72 26.73
N GLN A 34 31.52 36.47 25.43
CA GLN A 34 30.40 36.48 24.49
C GLN A 34 29.93 35.06 24.21
N TYR A 35 28.62 34.85 24.35
CA TYR A 35 28.03 33.53 24.25
C TYR A 35 26.72 33.53 23.48
N TYR A 36 26.41 32.37 22.90
CA TYR A 36 25.06 32.01 22.50
C TYR A 36 24.48 31.03 23.53
N ILE A 37 23.17 31.10 23.76
CA ILE A 37 22.44 30.02 24.41
C ILE A 37 21.68 29.27 23.33
N HIS A 38 21.97 27.98 23.20
CA HIS A 38 21.30 27.07 22.28
C HIS A 38 20.43 26.10 23.07
N VAL A 39 19.18 25.92 22.63
CA VAL A 39 18.20 25.04 23.29
C VAL A 39 17.62 24.06 22.28
N GLN A 40 17.63 22.78 22.65
CA GLN A 40 17.09 21.70 21.83
C GLN A 40 16.12 20.83 22.62
N ARG A 41 15.03 20.39 21.98
CA ARG A 41 14.05 19.45 22.54
C ARG A 41 13.40 18.68 21.42
N ILE A 42 13.28 17.36 21.58
CA ILE A 42 12.61 16.48 20.60
C ILE A 42 11.17 16.98 20.34
N GLY A 43 10.82 17.10 19.06
CA GLY A 43 9.50 17.57 18.61
C GLY A 43 9.35 19.10 18.64
N TYR A 44 10.43 19.84 18.82
CA TYR A 44 10.47 21.31 18.76
C TYR A 44 11.61 21.75 17.87
N PHE A 45 11.44 22.88 17.19
CA PHE A 45 12.54 23.51 16.48
C PHE A 45 13.62 23.92 17.48
N GLU A 46 14.88 23.65 17.13
CA GLU A 46 16.03 24.18 17.84
C GLU A 46 16.00 25.71 17.82
N ASN A 47 16.43 26.33 18.91
CA ASN A 47 16.43 27.78 19.03
C ASN A 47 17.75 28.28 19.64
N GLU A 48 18.20 29.44 19.17
CA GLU A 48 19.47 30.05 19.57
C GLU A 48 19.22 31.53 19.87
N THR A 49 19.77 32.05 20.97
CA THR A 49 19.70 33.48 21.28
C THR A 49 20.61 34.27 20.33
N PRO A 50 20.41 35.59 20.16
CA PRO A 50 21.48 36.45 19.66
C PRO A 50 22.74 36.35 20.55
N LEU A 51 23.90 36.69 19.98
CA LEU A 51 25.15 36.79 20.74
C LEU A 51 25.00 37.84 21.84
N PHE A 52 25.23 37.48 23.09
CA PHE A 52 25.17 38.42 24.21
C PHE A 52 26.44 38.35 25.08
N GLN A 53 26.75 39.47 25.71
CA GLN A 53 27.91 39.63 26.58
C GLN A 53 27.52 39.29 28.02
N ALA A 54 28.20 38.28 28.60
CA ALA A 54 28.09 37.94 30.01
C ALA A 54 29.26 38.56 30.80
N GLU A 55 28.93 39.16 31.94
CA GLU A 55 29.90 39.75 32.88
C GLU A 55 30.12 38.86 34.12
N ALA A 56 31.31 38.94 34.71
CA ALA A 56 31.66 38.18 35.90
C ALA A 56 30.77 38.57 37.09
N GLY A 57 30.21 37.57 37.77
CA GLY A 57 29.36 37.76 38.96
C GLY A 57 27.96 38.33 38.68
N ARG A 58 27.53 38.37 37.41
CA ARG A 58 26.17 38.77 37.03
C ARG A 58 25.30 37.56 36.71
N THR A 59 24.01 37.69 36.99
CA THR A 59 22.98 36.72 36.62
C THR A 59 22.03 37.37 35.63
N TYR A 60 21.72 36.64 34.55
CA TYR A 60 20.83 37.09 33.49
C TYR A 60 19.62 36.17 33.43
N SER A 61 18.43 36.74 33.24
CA SER A 61 17.21 35.98 32.96
C SER A 61 16.97 35.99 31.46
N VAL A 62 16.92 34.81 30.86
CA VAL A 62 16.75 34.63 29.42
C VAL A 62 15.55 33.71 29.20
N ASP A 63 14.52 34.24 28.57
CA ASP A 63 13.34 33.47 28.18
C ASP A 63 13.47 33.04 26.71
N ILE A 64 13.36 31.73 26.46
CA ILE A 64 13.48 31.15 25.12
C ILE A 64 12.20 30.39 24.81
N GLU A 65 11.40 30.93 23.90
CA GLU A 65 10.18 30.27 23.43
C GLU A 65 10.52 29.23 22.37
N MET A 66 10.04 27.99 22.54
CA MET A 66 10.23 26.92 21.56
C MET A 66 8.93 26.63 20.83
N ARG A 67 9.01 26.54 19.50
CA ARG A 67 7.85 26.17 18.66
C ARG A 67 7.88 24.67 18.35
N PRO A 68 6.75 23.96 18.43
CA PRO A 68 6.68 22.56 18.02
C PRO A 68 7.10 22.38 16.56
N GLU A 69 7.96 21.40 16.31
CA GLU A 69 8.32 20.96 14.96
C GLU A 69 7.35 19.84 14.55
N PRO A 70 6.71 19.94 13.35
CA PRO A 70 5.90 18.85 12.84
C PRO A 70 6.73 17.58 12.70
N ILE A 71 6.38 16.54 13.45
CA ILE A 71 6.99 15.22 13.27
C ILE A 71 6.55 14.71 11.91
N ARG A 72 7.50 14.53 10.98
CA ARG A 72 7.22 13.81 9.75
C ARG A 72 7.04 12.35 10.11
N ILE A 73 5.78 11.91 10.13
CA ILE A 73 5.47 10.50 10.29
C ILE A 73 5.73 9.86 8.93
N ASP A 74 6.64 8.90 8.88
CA ASP A 74 6.73 8.00 7.73
C ASP A 74 5.34 7.38 7.52
N PRO A 75 4.85 7.26 6.28
CA PRO A 75 3.52 6.73 6.04
C PRO A 75 3.36 5.38 6.75
N LEU A 76 2.32 5.29 7.58
CA LEU A 76 1.97 4.06 8.29
C LEU A 76 1.73 2.97 7.25
N SER A 77 2.69 2.06 7.08
CA SER A 77 2.50 0.86 6.27
C SER A 77 1.60 -0.10 7.02
N VAL A 78 0.29 0.03 6.79
CA VAL A 78 -0.71 -0.91 7.30
C VAL A 78 -0.62 -2.17 6.44
N THR A 79 0.20 -3.13 6.87
CA THR A 79 0.14 -4.50 6.33
C THR A 79 -1.04 -5.19 6.99
N VAL A 80 -2.23 -5.11 6.38
CA VAL A 80 -3.36 -5.95 6.76
C VAL A 80 -2.93 -7.40 6.53
N ARG A 81 -2.78 -8.18 7.60
CA ARG A 81 -2.60 -9.63 7.47
C ARG A 81 -3.86 -10.17 6.82
N ASN A 82 -3.76 -10.65 5.60
CA ASN A 82 -4.91 -10.95 4.78
C ASN A 82 -5.44 -12.37 5.02
N GLU A 83 -5.64 -12.71 6.29
CA GLU A 83 -6.08 -14.05 6.70
C GLU A 83 -7.44 -14.41 6.11
N GLU A 84 -8.29 -13.41 5.86
CA GLU A 84 -9.60 -13.56 5.22
C GLU A 84 -9.49 -13.85 3.72
N LEU A 85 -8.69 -13.09 2.96
CA LEU A 85 -8.40 -13.42 1.55
C LEU A 85 -7.73 -14.78 1.42
N GLU A 86 -6.70 -15.06 2.21
CA GLU A 86 -5.97 -16.33 2.12
C GLU A 86 -6.89 -17.50 2.42
N ARG A 87 -7.76 -17.38 3.42
CA ARG A 87 -8.78 -18.40 3.74
C ARG A 87 -9.78 -18.55 2.60
N TYR A 88 -10.33 -17.45 2.10
CA TYR A 88 -11.28 -17.45 0.98
C TYR A 88 -10.67 -18.11 -0.27
N LEU A 89 -9.47 -17.68 -0.69
CA LEU A 89 -8.77 -18.26 -1.84
C LEU A 89 -8.35 -19.72 -1.63
N THR A 90 -8.01 -20.10 -0.40
CA THR A 90 -7.72 -21.50 -0.08
C THR A 90 -8.95 -22.37 -0.27
N LEU A 91 -10.14 -21.88 0.12
CA LEU A 91 -11.40 -22.57 -0.13
C LEU A 91 -11.72 -22.61 -1.63
N GLU A 92 -11.49 -21.52 -2.36
CA GLU A 92 -11.79 -21.46 -3.80
C GLU A 92 -10.87 -22.35 -4.66
N PHE A 93 -9.57 -22.36 -4.37
CA PHE A 93 -8.58 -23.11 -5.15
C PHE A 93 -8.24 -24.49 -4.57
N GLY A 94 -8.77 -24.83 -3.40
CA GLY A 94 -8.48 -26.09 -2.69
C GLY A 94 -7.06 -26.22 -2.14
N GLN A 95 -6.25 -25.15 -2.20
CA GLN A 95 -4.87 -25.12 -1.69
C GLN A 95 -4.45 -23.70 -1.30
N ASN A 96 -3.42 -23.58 -0.47
CA ASN A 96 -2.91 -22.27 -0.06
C ASN A 96 -2.47 -21.45 -1.29
N PRO A 97 -2.92 -20.19 -1.44
CA PRO A 97 -2.64 -19.40 -2.64
C PRO A 97 -1.15 -19.10 -2.82
N ASN A 98 -0.34 -19.08 -1.75
CA ASN A 98 1.11 -18.90 -1.86
C ASN A 98 1.82 -20.10 -2.53
N ALA A 99 1.14 -21.24 -2.68
CA ALA A 99 1.62 -22.38 -3.47
C ALA A 99 1.27 -22.26 -4.97
N LEU A 100 0.41 -21.30 -5.35
CA LEU A 100 0.03 -21.08 -6.74
C LEU A 100 1.14 -20.32 -7.47
N PHE A 101 1.58 -20.86 -8.61
CA PHE A 101 2.55 -20.19 -9.46
C PHE A 101 2.03 -18.81 -9.87
N GLY A 102 2.86 -17.77 -9.74
CA GLY A 102 2.53 -16.41 -10.16
C GLY A 102 1.52 -15.66 -9.28
N TYR A 103 1.08 -16.24 -8.15
CA TYR A 103 0.19 -15.56 -7.22
C TYR A 103 0.82 -14.28 -6.65
N ARG A 104 0.08 -13.18 -6.73
CA ARG A 104 0.36 -11.94 -5.99
C ARG A 104 -0.94 -11.32 -5.53
N ALA A 105 -0.94 -10.73 -4.34
CA ALA A 105 -2.04 -9.93 -3.84
C ALA A 105 -1.56 -8.50 -3.59
N HIS A 106 -2.18 -7.53 -4.27
CA HIS A 106 -1.91 -6.11 -4.12
C HIS A 106 -3.05 -5.45 -3.36
N GLN A 107 -2.71 -4.80 -2.25
CA GLN A 107 -3.66 -4.14 -1.35
C GLN A 107 -2.96 -3.02 -0.57
N GLY A 108 -3.74 -2.25 0.19
CA GLY A 108 -3.21 -1.22 1.08
C GLY A 108 -2.38 -0.17 0.34
N ALA A 109 -1.24 0.23 0.91
CA ALA A 109 -0.41 1.30 0.38
C ALA A 109 0.06 1.07 -1.06
N ILE A 110 0.45 -0.17 -1.41
CA ILE A 110 0.92 -0.52 -2.76
C ILE A 110 -0.18 -0.30 -3.80
N LEU A 111 -1.40 -0.76 -3.50
CA LEU A 111 -2.54 -0.57 -4.39
C LEU A 111 -2.92 0.91 -4.47
N GLN A 112 -2.89 1.63 -3.35
CA GLN A 112 -3.23 3.05 -3.31
C GLN A 112 -2.24 3.91 -4.09
N GLU A 113 -0.94 3.63 -3.99
CA GLU A 113 0.10 4.31 -4.76
C GLU A 113 -0.08 4.07 -6.26
N ALA A 114 -0.40 2.83 -6.66
CA ALA A 114 -0.70 2.50 -8.05
C ALA A 114 -1.91 3.29 -8.58
N LYS A 115 -2.99 3.40 -7.79
CA LYS A 115 -4.18 4.21 -8.14
C LYS A 115 -3.86 5.69 -8.31
N LEU A 116 -3.17 6.29 -7.33
CA LEU A 116 -2.85 7.72 -7.34
C LEU A 116 -1.93 8.12 -8.52
N GLY A 117 -1.03 7.22 -8.92
CA GLY A 117 -0.14 7.47 -10.05
C GLY A 117 -0.76 7.18 -11.42
N ALA A 118 -1.88 6.46 -11.47
CA ALA A 118 -2.45 5.96 -12.72
C ALA A 118 -3.32 7.00 -13.43
N ARG A 119 -3.35 6.92 -14.76
CA ARG A 119 -4.25 7.71 -15.61
C ARG A 119 -5.62 7.06 -15.80
N ASP A 120 -5.64 5.73 -15.82
CA ASP A 120 -6.80 4.90 -16.12
C ASP A 120 -6.63 3.51 -15.46
N ASN A 121 -7.64 2.63 -15.54
CA ASN A 121 -7.62 1.34 -14.83
C ASN A 121 -6.59 0.38 -15.42
N THR A 122 -6.36 0.44 -16.72
CA THR A 122 -5.25 -0.26 -17.38
C THR A 122 -3.89 0.16 -16.80
N ASP A 123 -3.67 1.46 -16.59
CA ASP A 123 -2.43 1.99 -16.03
C ASP A 123 -2.26 1.58 -14.56
N VAL A 124 -3.34 1.48 -13.78
CA VAL A 124 -3.29 0.89 -12.42
C VAL A 124 -2.72 -0.52 -12.48
N LEU A 125 -3.29 -1.39 -13.33
CA LEU A 125 -2.85 -2.77 -13.44
C LEU A 125 -1.39 -2.87 -13.95
N ARG A 126 -0.99 -2.04 -14.92
CA ARG A 126 0.41 -1.98 -15.39
C ARG A 126 1.38 -1.58 -14.28
N ARG A 127 1.01 -0.62 -13.43
CA ARG A 127 1.80 -0.21 -12.26
C ARG A 127 1.93 -1.31 -11.21
N LEU A 128 0.96 -2.22 -11.14
CA LEU A 128 1.03 -3.44 -10.33
C LEU A 128 1.84 -4.57 -11.00
N ASN A 129 2.46 -4.31 -12.15
CA ASN A 129 3.16 -5.27 -13.00
C ASN A 129 2.25 -6.37 -13.57
N VAL A 130 0.96 -6.08 -13.73
CA VAL A 130 0.05 -6.90 -14.51
C VAL A 130 0.24 -6.55 -15.98
N MET A 131 0.42 -7.57 -16.81
CA MET A 131 0.47 -7.36 -18.25
C MET A 131 -0.94 -7.10 -18.77
N VAL A 132 -1.19 -5.89 -19.28
CA VAL A 132 -2.50 -5.49 -19.81
C VAL A 132 -2.33 -4.95 -21.24
N SER A 133 -2.11 -5.85 -22.19
CA SER A 133 -1.98 -5.53 -23.62
C SER A 133 -2.04 -6.75 -24.53
N HIS A 134 -2.91 -6.72 -25.54
CA HIS A 134 -2.76 -7.52 -26.77
C HIS A 134 -2.89 -6.57 -27.98
N GLY A 135 -1.77 -6.22 -28.61
CA GLY A 135 -1.75 -5.23 -29.70
C GLY A 135 -2.31 -3.87 -29.26
N ARG A 136 -3.47 -3.46 -29.82
CA ARG A 136 -4.15 -2.19 -29.52
C ARG A 136 -5.32 -2.33 -28.53
N GLN A 137 -5.55 -3.52 -27.97
CA GLN A 137 -6.67 -3.83 -27.09
C GLN A 137 -6.21 -4.13 -25.66
N ILE A 138 -7.10 -3.88 -24.70
CA ILE A 138 -6.95 -4.25 -23.29
C ILE A 138 -7.11 -5.77 -23.19
N CYS A 139 -6.05 -6.46 -22.77
CA CYS A 139 -6.04 -7.90 -22.57
C CYS A 139 -5.18 -8.24 -21.37
N ILE A 140 -5.76 -8.91 -20.38
CA ILE A 140 -5.12 -9.26 -19.12
C ILE A 140 -4.18 -10.44 -19.32
N ASN A 141 -3.00 -10.41 -18.70
CA ASN A 141 -2.01 -11.48 -18.66
C ASN A 141 -1.60 -12.08 -20.02
N ALA A 142 -1.50 -11.25 -21.07
CA ALA A 142 -0.96 -11.69 -22.35
C ALA A 142 0.53 -12.03 -22.21
N LEU A 143 0.88 -13.32 -22.14
CA LEU A 143 2.26 -13.80 -22.26
C LEU A 143 2.62 -13.94 -23.75
N PRO A 144 3.61 -13.21 -24.28
CA PRO A 144 4.07 -13.42 -25.65
C PRO A 144 4.82 -14.77 -25.72
N GLY A 145 4.34 -15.70 -26.56
CA GLY A 145 5.05 -16.93 -26.91
C GLY A 145 4.72 -18.18 -26.09
N PHE A 146 3.70 -18.15 -25.23
CA PHE A 146 3.19 -19.34 -24.55
C PHE A 146 1.81 -19.72 -25.12
N THR A 147 1.78 -20.49 -26.21
CA THR A 147 0.58 -21.26 -26.58
C THR A 147 0.51 -22.46 -25.64
N MET A 148 -0.26 -22.34 -24.56
CA MET A 148 -0.62 -23.53 -23.79
C MET A 148 -1.53 -24.41 -24.64
N PRO A 149 -1.42 -25.74 -24.55
CA PRO A 149 -2.41 -26.61 -25.16
C PRO A 149 -3.75 -26.20 -24.59
N SER A 150 -4.73 -25.94 -25.47
CA SER A 150 -6.11 -25.80 -25.06
C SER A 150 -6.40 -26.97 -24.14
N LEU A 151 -6.82 -26.72 -22.90
CA LEU A 151 -7.51 -27.73 -22.14
C LEU A 151 -8.78 -28.01 -22.93
N ARG A 152 -8.68 -28.94 -23.90
CA ARG A 152 -9.76 -29.85 -24.19
C ARG A 152 -10.04 -30.46 -22.83
N THR A 153 -11.09 -29.95 -22.20
CA THR A 153 -11.86 -30.71 -21.23
C THR A 153 -12.25 -31.99 -21.96
N GLU A 154 -11.39 -33.00 -21.87
CA GLU A 154 -11.85 -34.36 -21.96
C GLU A 154 -12.93 -34.47 -20.90
N THR A 155 -14.14 -34.65 -21.39
CA THR A 155 -15.34 -35.00 -20.67
C THR A 155 -15.05 -36.17 -19.73
N GLY A 156 -14.55 -35.84 -18.55
CA GLY A 156 -14.54 -36.68 -17.36
C GLY A 156 -15.88 -36.51 -16.66
N SER A 157 -16.90 -37.17 -17.20
CA SER A 157 -18.20 -37.41 -16.60
C SER A 157 -18.15 -37.56 -15.08
N LEU A 158 -18.61 -36.56 -14.32
CA LEU A 158 -19.16 -36.74 -12.96
C LEU A 158 -20.09 -35.59 -12.57
N LEU A 159 -21.15 -35.33 -13.34
CA LEU A 159 -22.36 -34.67 -12.84
C LEU A 159 -23.57 -35.28 -13.54
N MET A 160 -24.24 -36.20 -12.85
CA MET A 160 -25.60 -36.63 -13.20
C MET A 160 -26.53 -35.46 -12.88
N GLY A 161 -27.22 -34.90 -13.88
CA GLY A 161 -28.45 -34.14 -13.60
C GLY A 161 -28.81 -32.96 -14.50
N GLU A 162 -27.94 -32.45 -15.36
CA GLU A 162 -28.25 -31.26 -16.17
C GLU A 162 -28.29 -31.61 -17.66
N SER A 163 -29.35 -31.18 -18.35
CA SER A 163 -29.60 -31.55 -19.75
C SER A 163 -28.49 -30.99 -20.65
N ALA A 164 -27.99 -31.80 -21.57
CA ALA A 164 -26.88 -31.44 -22.47
C ALA A 164 -27.13 -30.17 -23.32
N GLU A 165 -28.38 -29.71 -23.42
CA GLU A 165 -28.77 -28.47 -24.10
C GLU A 165 -28.49 -27.21 -23.27
N GLU A 166 -28.59 -27.27 -21.94
CA GLU A 166 -28.33 -26.13 -21.03
C GLU A 166 -26.82 -25.86 -20.91
N LEU A 167 -26.03 -26.92 -20.79
CA LEU A 167 -24.56 -26.87 -20.86
C LEU A 167 -24.07 -26.40 -22.24
N GLY A 168 -24.80 -26.76 -23.31
CA GLY A 168 -24.52 -26.29 -24.66
C GLY A 168 -24.74 -24.79 -24.85
N ARG A 169 -25.78 -24.21 -24.22
CA ARG A 169 -26.03 -22.76 -24.28
C ARG A 169 -25.04 -21.96 -23.43
N LEU A 170 -24.72 -22.41 -22.22
CA LEU A 170 -23.69 -21.78 -21.38
C LEU A 170 -22.30 -21.86 -22.00
N ALA A 171 -21.93 -22.99 -22.61
CA ALA A 171 -20.69 -23.12 -23.35
C ALA A 171 -20.66 -22.22 -24.60
N SER A 172 -21.79 -22.08 -25.33
CA SER A 172 -21.90 -21.19 -26.49
C SER A 172 -21.86 -19.70 -26.12
N GLU A 173 -22.44 -19.30 -24.98
CA GLU A 173 -22.35 -17.92 -24.47
C GLU A 173 -20.94 -17.60 -23.96
N VAL A 174 -20.21 -18.57 -23.39
CA VAL A 174 -18.79 -18.43 -23.04
C VAL A 174 -17.91 -18.39 -24.29
N GLN A 175 -18.29 -19.09 -25.36
CA GLN A 175 -17.52 -19.19 -26.60
C GLN A 175 -17.65 -17.97 -27.52
N GLU A 176 -18.73 -17.17 -27.40
CA GLU A 176 -18.85 -15.89 -28.10
C GLU A 176 -18.10 -14.71 -27.41
N ILE A 177 -17.56 -14.90 -26.20
CA ILE A 177 -16.90 -13.83 -25.41
C ILE A 177 -15.37 -13.88 -25.49
N GLY A 178 -14.77 -14.87 -26.15
CA GLY A 178 -13.31 -14.98 -26.22
C GLY A 178 -12.78 -15.94 -27.28
N ASP A 179 -12.91 -15.58 -28.56
CA ASP A 179 -12.17 -16.23 -29.65
C ASP A 179 -10.85 -15.52 -29.91
N ASP A 180 -9.91 -15.58 -28.96
CA ASP A 180 -8.48 -15.34 -29.20
C ASP A 180 -7.66 -16.01 -28.09
N GLY A 181 -7.11 -17.18 -28.39
CA GLY A 181 -6.47 -18.13 -27.47
C GLY A 181 -5.16 -17.69 -26.79
N GLY A 182 -5.10 -16.49 -26.21
CA GLY A 182 -3.93 -15.98 -25.49
C GLY A 182 -4.21 -14.97 -24.37
N CYS A 183 -5.47 -14.59 -24.11
CA CYS A 183 -5.83 -13.62 -23.08
C CYS A 183 -6.27 -14.27 -21.76
N GLY A 184 -5.86 -13.68 -20.64
CA GLY A 184 -6.34 -13.99 -19.30
C GLY A 184 -7.71 -13.40 -19.00
N THR A 185 -8.30 -13.84 -17.88
CA THR A 185 -9.67 -13.53 -17.44
C THR A 185 -9.71 -12.49 -16.33
N LEU A 186 -10.69 -11.59 -16.37
CA LEU A 186 -10.95 -10.61 -15.31
C LEU A 186 -12.13 -11.06 -14.46
N PHE A 187 -11.99 -10.97 -13.14
CA PHE A 187 -13.10 -11.16 -12.21
C PHE A 187 -13.28 -9.93 -11.33
N LEU A 188 -14.53 -9.60 -11.01
CA LEU A 188 -14.92 -8.63 -9.99
C LEU A 188 -15.81 -9.33 -8.97
N ASP A 189 -15.37 -9.39 -7.71
CA ASP A 189 -16.11 -10.04 -6.62
C ASP A 189 -16.56 -11.48 -6.96
N GLY A 190 -15.68 -12.22 -7.64
CA GLY A 190 -15.93 -13.59 -8.11
C GLY A 190 -16.70 -13.70 -9.43
N ASN A 191 -17.29 -12.61 -9.93
CA ASN A 191 -18.02 -12.60 -11.20
C ASN A 191 -17.09 -12.34 -12.38
N LEU A 192 -17.23 -13.12 -13.46
CA LEU A 192 -16.46 -12.91 -14.68
C LEU A 192 -16.88 -11.59 -15.36
N ILE A 193 -15.91 -10.76 -15.70
CA ILE A 193 -16.12 -9.48 -16.39
C ILE A 193 -15.38 -9.49 -17.74
N PRO A 194 -15.97 -9.01 -18.84
CA PRO A 194 -15.24 -8.86 -20.10
C PRO A 194 -14.06 -7.90 -19.97
N ASN A 195 -12.89 -8.26 -20.49
CA ASN A 195 -11.68 -7.42 -20.42
C ASN A 195 -11.89 -6.00 -20.98
N GLY A 196 -12.77 -5.83 -21.98
CA GLY A 196 -13.12 -4.52 -22.54
C GLY A 196 -13.88 -3.59 -21.59
N GLN A 197 -14.41 -4.12 -20.48
CA GLN A 197 -15.09 -3.34 -19.44
C GLN A 197 -14.15 -2.88 -18.32
N LEU A 198 -12.84 -3.16 -18.39
CA LEU A 198 -11.88 -2.79 -17.35
C LEU A 198 -11.96 -1.29 -17.01
N GLU A 199 -12.08 -0.42 -18.00
CA GLU A 199 -12.15 1.04 -17.79
C GLU A 199 -13.49 1.53 -17.21
N GLN A 200 -14.51 0.69 -17.19
CA GLN A 200 -15.82 1.01 -16.64
C GLN A 200 -15.91 0.69 -15.14
N LEU A 201 -14.92 -0.03 -14.61
CA LEU A 201 -14.89 -0.40 -13.20
C LEU A 201 -14.59 0.81 -12.31
N GLU A 202 -15.33 0.93 -11.20
CA GLU A 202 -15.04 1.92 -10.17
C GLU A 202 -13.81 1.49 -9.37
N MET A 203 -12.63 1.80 -9.90
CA MET A 203 -11.35 1.37 -9.32
C MET A 203 -11.16 1.86 -7.88
N GLU A 204 -11.75 2.99 -7.50
CA GLU A 204 -11.74 3.47 -6.12
C GLU A 204 -12.39 2.48 -5.16
N SER A 205 -13.42 1.74 -5.57
CA SER A 205 -14.11 0.74 -4.74
C SER A 205 -13.27 -0.53 -4.48
N ILE A 206 -12.24 -0.79 -5.29
CA ILE A 206 -11.43 -2.01 -5.23
C ILE A 206 -10.50 -1.98 -4.01
N ALA A 207 -10.60 -2.98 -3.15
CA ALA A 207 -9.76 -3.14 -1.96
C ALA A 207 -8.53 -4.03 -2.23
N VAL A 208 -8.68 -5.02 -3.10
CA VAL A 208 -7.66 -6.04 -3.37
C VAL A 208 -7.60 -6.36 -4.87
N VAL A 209 -6.40 -6.47 -5.40
CA VAL A 209 -6.12 -7.01 -6.74
C VAL A 209 -5.28 -8.27 -6.59
N VAL A 210 -5.83 -9.41 -6.97
CA VAL A 210 -5.12 -10.71 -6.99
C VAL A 210 -4.73 -11.03 -8.42
N THR A 211 -3.46 -11.37 -8.63
CA THR A 211 -2.92 -11.74 -9.93
C THR A 211 -2.53 -13.20 -9.91
N LEU A 212 -2.99 -13.94 -10.92
CA LEU A 212 -2.60 -15.31 -11.24
C LEU A 212 -2.14 -15.36 -12.70
N PRO A 213 -1.47 -16.42 -13.18
CA PRO A 213 -0.94 -16.47 -14.54
C PRO A 213 -1.98 -16.28 -15.64
N ASN A 214 -3.22 -16.70 -15.41
CA ASN A 214 -4.31 -16.66 -16.39
C ASN A 214 -5.49 -15.78 -15.97
N SER A 215 -5.42 -15.14 -14.81
CA SER A 215 -6.54 -14.34 -14.30
C SER A 215 -6.09 -13.19 -13.41
N VAL A 216 -6.89 -12.14 -13.41
CA VAL A 216 -6.85 -11.04 -12.43
C VAL A 216 -8.19 -11.00 -11.75
N ARG A 217 -8.18 -10.96 -10.41
CA ARG A 217 -9.39 -10.94 -9.59
C ARG A 217 -9.37 -9.67 -8.75
N LEU A 218 -10.38 -8.84 -8.94
CA LEU A 218 -10.58 -7.60 -8.22
C LEU A 218 -11.65 -7.85 -7.15
N TYR A 219 -11.38 -7.45 -5.91
CA TYR A 219 -12.34 -7.52 -4.83
C TYR A 219 -12.62 -6.12 -4.29
N THR A 220 -13.90 -5.77 -4.18
CA THR A 220 -14.37 -4.49 -3.66
C THR A 220 -14.23 -4.42 -2.13
N ARG A 221 -14.30 -3.21 -1.57
CA ARG A 221 -14.37 -3.00 -0.11
C ARG A 221 -15.62 -3.62 0.53
N SER A 222 -16.66 -3.86 -0.25
CA SER A 222 -17.92 -4.46 0.18
C SER A 222 -17.98 -5.98 0.00
N PHE A 223 -16.93 -6.60 -0.52
CA PHE A 223 -16.91 -8.05 -0.74
C PHE A 223 -17.04 -8.81 0.58
N ASP A 224 -17.96 -9.78 0.62
CA ASP A 224 -18.18 -10.63 1.78
C ASP A 224 -17.20 -11.82 1.76
N TRP A 225 -16.10 -11.67 2.49
CA TRP A 225 -15.07 -12.71 2.65
C TRP A 225 -15.54 -13.97 3.39
N THR A 226 -16.72 -13.94 4.02
CA THR A 226 -17.30 -15.11 4.69
C THR A 226 -18.09 -16.01 3.75
N MET A 227 -18.43 -15.50 2.56
CA MET A 227 -19.09 -16.28 1.52
C MET A 227 -18.22 -17.47 1.12
N ARG A 228 -18.82 -18.66 1.04
CA ARG A 228 -18.13 -19.85 0.55
C ARG A 228 -18.22 -19.90 -0.98
N PRO A 229 -17.09 -19.89 -1.70
CA PRO A 229 -17.10 -20.10 -3.14
C PRO A 229 -17.71 -21.47 -3.47
N GLY A 230 -18.68 -21.51 -4.39
CA GLY A 230 -19.37 -22.74 -4.81
C GLY A 230 -20.57 -23.17 -3.96
N GLY A 231 -21.02 -22.36 -2.99
CA GLY A 231 -22.22 -22.61 -2.20
C GLY A 231 -23.49 -22.07 -2.87
N GLY A 232 -23.94 -22.70 -3.95
CA GLY A 232 -25.37 -22.64 -4.31
C GLY A 232 -26.16 -23.48 -3.29
N ASP A 233 -27.31 -22.97 -2.85
CA ASP A 233 -28.22 -23.71 -1.97
C ASP A 233 -28.51 -25.11 -2.55
N LEU A 234 -28.36 -26.12 -1.68
CA LEU A 234 -28.71 -27.53 -1.93
C LEU A 234 -30.22 -27.70 -2.17
#